data_AF-A0A523B7K3-F1
#
_entry.id   AF-A0A523B7K3-F1
#
_cell.length_a   1.000
_cell.length_b   1.000
_cell.length_c   1.000
_cell.angle_alpha   90.00
_cell.angle_beta   90.00
_cell.angle_gamma   90.00
#
_symmetry.space_group_name_H-M   'P 1'
#
loop_
_entity.id
_entity.type
_entity.pdbx_description
1 polymer ?
#
loop_
_entity_poly.entity_id
_entity_poly.type
_entity_poly.pdbx_seq_one_letter_code
_entity_poly.pdbx_strand_id
1 'polypeptide(L)'
;MVRLYEYQGKQILKDNGVPVPEGYVIFRANDVATVLDRIGKNVAIKAQLLTTGRLKAGGIRFASSINEVVSIVNDMIGKEIKGTRVDKVLIEEKLEIVKEFFISITVSDSYKIKGPIILFSTEGGVNIEEVAEKHPEKILAMPIDYLKGIDRDDVKKGIMRLGVPENLAEQLADFVAKLYDVFKKYDAHTVEVNPLVLTKDGRLLAADCRITIDDSSMYRHPELGIEVPRDIARPITEFEKMAWKIEESDYRGVCYFMQFVSDVNEIARGGYIAFHGIGGGACMLASEVLLRRGFKLATYLDTSGNPTAFKVYRGMKVSLSLPNIDGYYLAGAVIANQEQWYHGFAIVKAFREYSKYKPGFPVVILIAGNKEAETHRIITEGLKDVPLRWELYGREKVLDIDFITDRFSKLVEGYKGGDAKAVGSVMDFVEAKGPSEDELRDYLWFKTSTGGEVYVNLKRCVAPNCGFACVKACRWMGTGALKVERGKPSLASRDPESLRRLCSECLACEFYCMVRGSNAIRIVVPVQGLVDVVSKYLHLYR
;
A
#
# COMPACT_ATOMS: atom_id res chain seq x y z
N MET A 1 -5.57 -6.76 -6.55
CA MET A 1 -6.59 -6.05 -7.35
C MET A 1 -6.98 -4.70 -6.74
N VAL A 2 -6.97 -3.64 -7.54
CA VAL A 2 -7.58 -2.36 -7.17
C VAL A 2 -9.10 -2.47 -7.18
N ARG A 3 -9.78 -1.94 -6.15
CA ARG A 3 -11.25 -1.89 -6.08
C ARG A 3 -11.75 -0.49 -6.39
N LEU A 4 -12.75 -0.39 -7.26
CA LEU A 4 -13.40 0.87 -7.56
C LEU A 4 -14.60 1.10 -6.64
N TYR A 5 -14.86 2.36 -6.29
CA TYR A 5 -16.15 2.73 -5.69
C TYR A 5 -17.28 2.52 -6.71
N GLU A 6 -18.50 2.26 -6.23
CA GLU A 6 -19.67 2.02 -7.11
C GLU A 6 -19.87 3.16 -8.12
N TYR A 7 -19.75 4.44 -7.70
CA TYR A 7 -19.91 5.56 -8.63
C TYR A 7 -18.85 5.58 -9.75
N GLN A 8 -17.60 5.16 -9.46
CA GLN A 8 -16.54 5.05 -10.47
C GLN A 8 -16.83 3.89 -11.41
N GLY A 9 -17.25 2.75 -10.87
CA GLY A 9 -17.65 1.59 -11.66
C GLY A 9 -18.82 1.93 -12.59
N LYS A 10 -19.86 2.60 -12.08
CA LYS A 10 -21.01 3.05 -12.87
C LYS A 10 -20.64 4.04 -13.96
N GLN A 11 -19.68 4.94 -13.70
CA GLN A 11 -19.17 5.84 -14.72
C GLN A 11 -18.50 5.05 -15.86
N ILE A 12 -17.64 4.07 -15.52
CA ILE A 12 -17.03 3.17 -16.51
C ILE A 12 -18.10 2.40 -17.30
N LEU A 13 -19.10 1.83 -16.62
CA LEU A 13 -20.20 1.12 -17.27
C LEU A 13 -20.92 2.05 -18.26
N LYS A 14 -21.32 3.25 -17.83
CA LYS A 14 -22.02 4.24 -18.65
C LYS A 14 -21.21 4.66 -19.88
N ASP A 15 -19.92 4.95 -19.71
CA ASP A 15 -19.02 5.38 -20.80
C ASP A 15 -18.79 4.29 -21.84
N ASN A 16 -19.08 3.03 -21.51
CA ASN A 16 -18.98 1.88 -22.41
C ASN A 16 -20.37 1.33 -22.80
N GLY A 17 -21.42 2.15 -22.67
CA GLY A 17 -22.76 1.83 -23.17
C GLY A 17 -23.52 0.79 -22.37
N VAL A 18 -23.07 0.48 -21.15
CA VAL A 18 -23.82 -0.33 -20.17
C VAL A 18 -24.78 0.58 -19.40
N PRO A 19 -26.11 0.37 -19.50
CA PRO A 19 -27.07 1.23 -18.83
C PRO A 19 -26.97 1.14 -17.30
N VAL A 20 -26.95 2.30 -16.65
CA VAL A 20 -26.95 2.48 -15.18
C VAL A 20 -28.04 3.50 -14.82
N PRO A 21 -28.57 3.49 -13.59
CA PRO A 21 -29.45 4.55 -13.10
C PRO A 21 -28.77 5.92 -13.19
N GLU A 22 -29.54 6.97 -13.49
CA GLU A 22 -29.01 8.33 -13.38
C GLU A 22 -28.70 8.66 -11.91
N GLY A 23 -27.47 9.08 -11.64
CA GLY A 23 -27.04 9.42 -10.29
C GLY A 23 -25.77 10.27 -10.24
N TYR A 24 -25.59 10.93 -9.09
CA TYR A 24 -24.53 11.90 -8.84
C TYR A 24 -23.92 11.68 -7.47
N VAL A 25 -22.59 11.74 -7.40
CA VAL A 25 -21.84 11.67 -6.13
C VAL A 25 -21.79 13.06 -5.49
N ILE A 26 -22.04 13.11 -4.18
CA ILE A 26 -21.90 14.33 -3.39
C ILE A 26 -21.03 14.08 -2.16
N PHE A 27 -20.38 15.15 -1.70
CA PHE A 27 -19.51 15.13 -0.52
C PHE A 27 -20.14 15.86 0.67
N ARG A 28 -21.20 16.64 0.44
CA ARG A 28 -21.87 17.47 1.44
C ARG A 28 -23.36 17.62 1.11
N ALA A 29 -24.18 17.81 2.14
CA ALA A 29 -25.62 17.96 1.97
C ALA A 29 -26.03 19.22 1.18
N ASN A 30 -25.17 20.24 1.09
CA ASN A 30 -25.47 21.46 0.34
C ASN A 30 -25.66 21.20 -1.17
N ASP A 31 -25.11 20.11 -1.71
CA ASP A 31 -25.19 19.77 -3.12
C ASP A 31 -26.51 19.05 -3.48
N VAL A 32 -27.33 18.68 -2.48
CA VAL A 32 -28.54 17.87 -2.67
C VAL A 32 -29.54 18.53 -3.59
N ALA A 33 -29.82 19.83 -3.41
CA ALA A 33 -30.83 20.54 -4.21
C ALA A 33 -30.51 20.46 -5.72
N THR A 34 -29.26 20.73 -6.09
CA THR A 34 -28.79 20.69 -7.48
C THR A 34 -28.89 19.29 -8.09
N VAL A 35 -28.68 18.24 -7.28
CA VAL A 35 -28.85 16.86 -7.74
C VAL A 35 -30.32 16.53 -7.97
N LEU A 36 -31.20 16.87 -7.02
CA LEU A 36 -32.64 16.57 -7.11
C LEU A 36 -33.35 17.35 -8.23
N ASP A 37 -32.82 18.51 -8.62
CA ASP A 37 -33.32 19.24 -9.80
C ASP A 37 -33.11 18.45 -11.11
N ARG A 38 -32.16 17.52 -11.14
CA ARG A 38 -31.87 16.68 -12.32
C ARG A 38 -32.58 15.34 -12.28
N ILE A 39 -32.52 14.64 -11.14
CA ILE A 39 -33.01 13.26 -11.01
C ILE A 39 -34.44 13.15 -10.44
N GLY A 40 -34.99 14.26 -9.93
CA GLY A 40 -36.25 14.26 -9.19
C GLY A 40 -36.08 13.85 -7.73
N LYS A 41 -37.22 13.72 -7.01
CA LYS A 41 -37.23 13.58 -5.54
C LYS A 41 -37.24 12.13 -5.03
N ASN A 42 -37.64 11.18 -5.86
CA ASN A 42 -37.69 9.75 -5.52
C ASN A 42 -36.34 9.11 -5.81
N VAL A 43 -35.52 8.97 -4.77
CA VAL A 43 -34.10 8.61 -4.93
C VAL A 43 -33.66 7.51 -3.99
N ALA A 44 -32.62 6.79 -4.40
CA ALA A 44 -31.80 5.95 -3.54
C ALA A 44 -30.52 6.71 -3.16
N ILE A 45 -30.10 6.60 -1.90
CA ILE A 45 -28.93 7.26 -1.33
C ILE A 45 -27.99 6.17 -0.81
N LYS A 46 -26.80 6.09 -1.39
CA LYS A 46 -25.86 4.98 -1.20
C LYS A 46 -24.50 5.45 -0.70
N ALA A 47 -24.11 4.97 0.47
CA ALA A 47 -22.76 5.14 1.00
C ALA A 47 -21.73 4.55 0.03
N GLN A 48 -20.72 5.36 -0.33
CA GLN A 48 -19.65 4.93 -1.22
C GLN A 48 -18.51 4.31 -0.40
N LEU A 49 -18.57 2.99 -0.27
CA LEU A 49 -17.62 2.17 0.48
C LEU A 49 -17.09 1.05 -0.43
N LEU A 50 -15.85 0.60 -0.21
CA LEU A 50 -15.25 -0.51 -0.95
C LEU A 50 -15.68 -1.90 -0.42
N THR A 51 -16.47 -1.93 0.65
CA THR A 51 -17.00 -3.14 1.30
C THR A 51 -18.38 -3.51 0.76
N THR A 52 -18.66 -4.81 0.64
CA THR A 52 -19.95 -5.34 0.18
C THR A 52 -21.02 -5.38 1.28
N GLY A 53 -22.28 -5.68 0.93
CA GLY A 53 -23.38 -5.87 1.89
C GLY A 53 -23.83 -4.58 2.59
N ARG A 54 -23.82 -3.46 1.86
CA ARG A 54 -24.14 -2.11 2.36
C ARG A 54 -25.61 -1.97 2.76
N LEU A 55 -26.53 -2.62 2.04
CA LEU A 55 -27.97 -2.58 2.34
C LEU A 55 -28.25 -3.07 3.77
N LYS A 56 -27.73 -4.24 4.14
CA LYS A 56 -27.90 -4.83 5.48
C LYS A 56 -27.27 -3.97 6.58
N ALA A 57 -26.27 -3.15 6.26
CA ALA A 57 -25.57 -2.27 7.19
C ALA A 57 -26.15 -0.84 7.23
N GLY A 58 -27.29 -0.59 6.60
CA GLY A 58 -27.92 0.75 6.57
C GLY A 58 -27.22 1.77 5.67
N GLY A 59 -26.30 1.32 4.82
CA GLY A 59 -25.56 2.14 3.86
C GLY A 59 -26.32 2.42 2.55
N ILE A 60 -27.56 1.94 2.42
CA ILE A 60 -28.48 2.28 1.33
C ILE A 60 -29.81 2.67 1.94
N ARG A 61 -30.31 3.86 1.61
CA ARG A 61 -31.61 4.37 2.07
C ARG A 61 -32.38 5.00 0.91
N PHE A 62 -33.69 5.16 1.07
CA PHE A 62 -34.56 5.77 0.06
C PHE A 62 -35.23 7.01 0.64
N ALA A 63 -35.52 7.98 -0.23
CA ALA A 63 -36.21 9.21 0.13
C ALA A 63 -37.12 9.67 -1.01
N SER A 64 -38.14 10.45 -0.67
CA SER A 64 -39.09 11.04 -1.64
C SER A 64 -39.23 12.56 -1.53
N SER A 65 -38.48 13.20 -0.61
CA SER A 65 -38.48 14.66 -0.43
C SER A 65 -37.07 15.21 -0.20
N ILE A 66 -36.86 16.48 -0.55
CA ILE A 66 -35.56 17.16 -0.36
C ILE A 66 -35.10 17.14 1.11
N ASN A 67 -36.03 17.35 2.05
CA ASN A 67 -35.73 17.37 3.49
C ASN A 67 -35.28 15.99 3.98
N GLU A 68 -35.90 14.91 3.50
CA GLU A 68 -35.47 13.54 3.81
C GLU A 68 -34.08 13.26 3.24
N VAL A 69 -33.81 13.65 1.99
CA VAL A 69 -32.50 13.45 1.37
C VAL A 69 -31.41 14.19 2.16
N VAL A 70 -31.62 15.47 2.48
CA VAL A 70 -30.68 16.26 3.28
C VAL A 70 -30.44 15.62 4.65
N SER A 71 -31.50 15.18 5.32
CA SER A 71 -31.41 14.51 6.62
C SER A 71 -30.59 13.22 6.53
N ILE A 72 -30.87 12.37 5.55
CA ILE A 72 -30.14 11.10 5.34
C ILE A 72 -28.67 11.37 5.00
N VAL A 73 -28.37 12.35 4.15
CA VAL A 73 -26.99 12.68 3.76
C VAL A 73 -26.19 13.18 4.98
N ASN A 74 -26.77 14.07 5.79
CA ASN A 74 -26.15 14.54 7.03
C ASN A 74 -25.98 13.42 8.06
N ASP A 75 -26.92 12.48 8.11
CA ASP A 75 -26.84 11.31 8.97
C ASP A 75 -25.76 10.34 8.49
N MET A 76 -25.58 10.15 7.18
CA MET A 76 -24.70 9.13 6.62
C MET A 76 -23.25 9.59 6.51
N ILE A 77 -23.01 10.83 6.09
CA ILE A 77 -21.65 11.37 5.95
C ILE A 77 -21.01 11.52 7.33
N GLY A 78 -19.79 11.00 7.47
CA GLY A 78 -19.04 10.99 8.74
C GLY A 78 -19.36 9.82 9.66
N LYS A 79 -20.44 9.06 9.42
CA LYS A 79 -20.69 7.82 10.16
C LYS A 79 -19.78 6.70 9.70
N GLU A 80 -19.54 5.78 10.62
CA GLU A 80 -18.81 4.55 10.36
C GLU A 80 -19.80 3.43 10.01
N ILE A 81 -19.59 2.78 8.87
CA ILE A 81 -20.35 1.62 8.42
C ILE A 81 -19.33 0.53 8.13
N LYS A 82 -19.47 -0.62 8.83
CA LYS A 82 -18.53 -1.76 8.72
C LYS A 82 -17.06 -1.36 8.86
N GLY A 83 -16.70 -0.56 9.86
CA GLY A 83 -15.31 -0.17 10.09
C GLY A 83 -14.81 0.96 9.18
N THR A 84 -15.65 1.48 8.29
CA THR A 84 -15.25 2.50 7.31
C THR A 84 -16.10 3.75 7.44
N ARG A 85 -15.44 4.90 7.60
CA ARG A 85 -16.08 6.21 7.58
C ARG A 85 -16.62 6.52 6.19
N VAL A 86 -17.86 7.00 6.12
CA VAL A 86 -18.48 7.44 4.86
C VAL A 86 -18.10 8.90 4.59
N ASP A 87 -17.29 9.14 3.56
CA ASP A 87 -16.88 10.50 3.17
C ASP A 87 -17.71 11.06 2.01
N LYS A 88 -18.43 10.20 1.28
CA LYS A 88 -19.23 10.56 0.10
C LYS A 88 -20.38 9.59 -0.12
N VAL A 89 -21.44 10.07 -0.74
CA VAL A 89 -22.66 9.30 -1.04
C VAL A 89 -23.05 9.47 -2.50
N LEU A 90 -23.59 8.43 -3.11
CA LEU A 90 -24.20 8.45 -4.44
C LEU A 90 -25.71 8.60 -4.27
N ILE A 91 -26.30 9.62 -4.91
CA ILE A 91 -27.74 9.79 -4.98
C ILE A 91 -28.17 9.45 -6.41
N GLU A 92 -29.10 8.52 -6.57
CA GLU A 92 -29.58 8.04 -7.86
C GLU A 92 -31.09 7.90 -7.92
N GLU A 93 -31.66 7.84 -9.12
CA GLU A 93 -33.09 7.60 -9.32
C GLU A 93 -33.53 6.28 -8.66
N LYS A 94 -34.70 6.30 -8.02
CA LYS A 94 -35.29 5.08 -7.46
C LYS A 94 -35.95 4.27 -8.58
N LEU A 95 -35.45 3.06 -8.81
CA LEU A 95 -35.97 2.16 -9.84
C LEU A 95 -37.29 1.48 -9.44
N GLU A 96 -38.21 1.34 -10.40
CA GLU A 96 -39.38 0.47 -10.29
C GLU A 96 -39.05 -0.94 -10.78
N ILE A 97 -38.68 -1.81 -9.84
CA ILE A 97 -38.13 -3.15 -10.10
C ILE A 97 -39.24 -4.16 -10.42
N VAL A 98 -39.09 -4.91 -11.52
CA VAL A 98 -39.91 -6.09 -11.87
C VAL A 98 -39.17 -7.38 -11.51
N LYS A 99 -37.88 -7.46 -11.85
CA LYS A 99 -37.04 -8.63 -11.60
C LYS A 99 -35.59 -8.23 -11.42
N GLU A 100 -34.88 -8.95 -10.56
CA GLU A 100 -33.46 -8.77 -10.31
C GLU A 100 -32.68 -10.01 -10.80
N PHE A 101 -31.54 -9.76 -11.43
CA PHE A 101 -30.60 -10.76 -11.92
C PHE A 101 -29.23 -10.51 -11.30
N PHE A 102 -28.37 -11.53 -11.35
CA PHE A 102 -26.96 -11.43 -11.01
C PHE A 102 -26.13 -11.69 -12.27
N ILE A 103 -25.13 -10.84 -12.54
CA ILE A 103 -24.14 -11.07 -13.59
C ILE A 103 -22.74 -10.79 -13.04
N SER A 104 -21.78 -11.67 -13.29
CA SER A 104 -20.37 -11.43 -13.03
C SER A 104 -19.50 -12.00 -14.14
N ILE A 105 -18.51 -11.24 -14.56
CA ILE A 105 -17.40 -11.73 -15.39
C ILE A 105 -16.15 -11.64 -14.52
N THR A 106 -15.51 -12.78 -14.26
CA THR A 106 -14.37 -12.86 -13.36
C THR A 106 -13.30 -13.79 -13.92
N VAL A 107 -12.04 -13.59 -13.53
CA VAL A 107 -10.96 -14.55 -13.83
C VAL A 107 -11.09 -15.74 -12.88
N SER A 108 -11.29 -16.94 -13.44
CA SER A 108 -11.28 -18.19 -12.68
C SER A 108 -9.88 -18.79 -12.64
N ASP A 109 -9.38 -19.01 -11.43
CA ASP A 109 -8.13 -19.72 -11.13
C ASP A 109 -8.26 -21.26 -11.19
N SER A 110 -9.49 -21.77 -11.35
CA SER A 110 -9.79 -23.19 -11.48
C SER A 110 -8.92 -23.81 -12.57
N TYR A 111 -8.27 -24.94 -12.24
CA TYR A 111 -7.38 -25.64 -13.18
C TYR A 111 -8.07 -26.06 -14.50
N LYS A 112 -9.41 -26.14 -14.50
CA LYS A 112 -10.23 -26.48 -15.66
C LYS A 112 -10.48 -25.30 -16.60
N ILE A 113 -10.39 -24.06 -16.10
CA ILE A 113 -10.77 -22.84 -16.84
C ILE A 113 -9.53 -21.97 -17.08
N LYS A 114 -8.83 -21.57 -16.00
CA LYS A 114 -7.65 -20.68 -16.03
C LYS A 114 -7.86 -19.46 -16.94
N GLY A 115 -8.99 -18.77 -16.75
CA GLY A 115 -9.43 -17.73 -17.67
C GLY A 115 -10.77 -17.11 -17.27
N PRO A 116 -11.27 -16.15 -18.05
CA PRO A 116 -12.53 -15.46 -17.77
C PRO A 116 -13.73 -16.44 -17.79
N ILE A 117 -14.65 -16.27 -16.85
CA ILE A 117 -15.90 -17.00 -16.75
C ILE A 117 -17.06 -16.03 -16.57
N ILE A 118 -18.18 -16.29 -17.24
CA ILE A 118 -19.46 -15.62 -17.03
C ILE A 118 -20.24 -16.41 -15.97
N LEU A 119 -20.67 -15.72 -14.93
CA LEU A 119 -21.62 -16.20 -13.94
C LEU A 119 -22.90 -15.39 -14.10
N PHE A 120 -24.02 -16.08 -14.31
CA PHE A 120 -25.34 -15.46 -14.42
C PHE A 120 -26.35 -16.20 -13.55
N SER A 121 -27.24 -15.49 -12.87
CA SER A 121 -28.35 -16.09 -12.13
C SER A 121 -29.64 -15.30 -12.30
N THR A 122 -30.76 -16.02 -12.32
CA THR A 122 -32.11 -15.45 -12.30
C THR A 122 -32.56 -14.96 -10.92
N GLU A 123 -31.75 -15.22 -9.89
CA GLU A 123 -31.91 -14.74 -8.52
C GLU A 123 -30.86 -13.66 -8.22
N GLY A 124 -31.18 -12.41 -8.55
CA GLY A 124 -30.38 -11.23 -8.19
C GLY A 124 -30.76 -10.63 -6.82
N GLY A 125 -29.95 -9.68 -6.34
CA GLY A 125 -30.23 -8.93 -5.10
C GLY A 125 -30.03 -9.73 -3.81
N VAL A 126 -29.68 -11.02 -3.93
CA VAL A 126 -29.40 -11.95 -2.84
C VAL A 126 -27.93 -12.35 -2.81
N ASN A 127 -27.55 -13.12 -1.78
CA ASN A 127 -26.23 -13.68 -1.63
C ASN A 127 -26.02 -14.79 -2.68
N ILE A 128 -25.18 -14.58 -3.69
CA ILE A 128 -25.03 -15.52 -4.80
C ILE A 128 -24.37 -16.83 -4.35
N GLU A 129 -23.54 -16.78 -3.31
CA GLU A 129 -22.91 -17.93 -2.69
C GLU A 129 -23.96 -18.89 -2.10
N GLU A 130 -25.02 -18.36 -1.46
CA GLU A 130 -26.13 -19.18 -0.95
C GLU A 130 -26.96 -19.80 -2.07
N VAL A 131 -27.13 -19.07 -3.20
CA VAL A 131 -27.82 -19.59 -4.39
C VAL A 131 -26.99 -20.72 -5.02
N ALA A 132 -25.66 -20.59 -5.07
CA ALA A 132 -24.78 -21.62 -5.62
C ALA A 132 -24.81 -22.91 -4.81
N GLU A 133 -24.95 -22.82 -3.49
CA GLU A 133 -25.05 -23.99 -2.60
C GLU A 133 -26.43 -24.66 -2.66
N LYS A 134 -27.52 -23.87 -2.63
CA LYS A 134 -28.89 -24.39 -2.47
C LYS A 134 -29.61 -24.61 -3.80
N HIS A 135 -29.31 -23.79 -4.80
CA HIS A 135 -29.98 -23.72 -6.09
C HIS A 135 -28.98 -23.59 -7.25
N PRO A 136 -27.98 -24.48 -7.37
CA PRO A 136 -26.98 -24.41 -8.44
C PRO A 136 -27.60 -24.45 -9.85
N GLU A 137 -28.78 -25.04 -10.00
CA GLU A 137 -29.54 -25.08 -11.25
C GLU A 137 -30.01 -23.70 -11.75
N LYS A 138 -30.00 -22.69 -10.87
CA LYS A 138 -30.34 -21.30 -11.22
C LYS A 138 -29.12 -20.49 -11.68
N ILE A 139 -27.93 -21.08 -11.66
CA ILE A 139 -26.68 -20.43 -12.04
C ILE A 139 -26.17 -20.99 -13.36
N LEU A 140 -25.98 -20.09 -14.32
CA LEU A 140 -25.19 -20.35 -15.51
C LEU A 140 -23.74 -20.00 -15.21
N ALA A 141 -22.84 -20.96 -15.41
CA ALA A 141 -21.40 -20.76 -15.39
C ALA A 141 -20.82 -21.10 -16.77
N MET A 142 -20.34 -20.10 -17.51
CA MET A 142 -19.88 -20.26 -18.89
C MET A 142 -18.45 -19.74 -19.05
N PRO A 143 -17.45 -20.62 -19.23
CA PRO A 143 -16.08 -20.22 -19.56
C PRO A 143 -16.03 -19.42 -20.87
N ILE A 144 -15.15 -18.42 -20.92
CA ILE A 144 -14.87 -17.64 -22.12
C ILE A 144 -13.50 -18.05 -22.66
N ASP A 145 -13.44 -18.41 -23.94
CA ASP A 145 -12.17 -18.51 -24.67
C ASP A 145 -11.64 -17.10 -24.88
N TYR A 146 -10.59 -16.72 -24.15
CA TYR A 146 -10.04 -15.36 -24.18
C TYR A 146 -9.42 -14.98 -25.54
N LEU A 147 -9.12 -15.94 -26.42
CA LEU A 147 -8.65 -15.66 -27.78
C LEU A 147 -9.80 -15.34 -28.74
N LYS A 148 -10.96 -15.97 -28.53
CA LYS A 148 -12.16 -15.78 -29.37
C LYS A 148 -13.09 -14.67 -28.86
N GLY A 149 -13.16 -14.50 -27.54
CA GLY A 149 -14.11 -13.62 -26.88
C GLY A 149 -15.49 -14.26 -26.69
N ILE A 150 -16.49 -13.40 -26.47
CA ILE A 150 -17.87 -13.82 -26.25
C ILE A 150 -18.60 -14.05 -27.57
N ASP A 151 -19.25 -15.20 -27.67
CA ASP A 151 -20.32 -15.45 -28.64
C ASP A 151 -21.68 -15.12 -28.00
N ARG A 152 -22.39 -14.14 -28.57
CA ARG A 152 -23.67 -13.67 -28.03
C ARG A 152 -24.78 -14.72 -28.13
N ASP A 153 -24.80 -15.53 -29.18
CA ASP A 153 -25.82 -16.56 -29.35
C ASP A 153 -25.64 -17.67 -28.32
N ASP A 154 -24.41 -18.01 -27.98
CA ASP A 154 -24.12 -18.99 -26.93
C ASP A 154 -24.48 -18.46 -25.53
N VAL A 155 -24.19 -17.18 -25.24
CA VAL A 155 -24.67 -16.52 -24.01
C VAL A 155 -26.20 -16.58 -23.94
N LYS A 156 -26.88 -16.17 -25.03
CA LYS A 156 -28.35 -16.17 -25.11
C LYS A 156 -28.92 -17.57 -24.85
N LYS A 157 -28.41 -18.60 -25.54
CA LYS A 157 -28.84 -20.00 -25.33
C LYS A 157 -28.60 -20.44 -23.89
N GLY A 158 -27.46 -20.07 -23.29
CA GLY A 158 -27.14 -20.34 -21.89
C GLY A 158 -28.17 -19.74 -20.93
N ILE A 159 -28.51 -18.47 -21.13
CA ILE A 159 -29.49 -17.74 -20.30
C ILE A 159 -30.90 -18.32 -20.47
N MET A 160 -31.29 -18.68 -21.70
CA MET A 160 -32.60 -19.31 -21.98
C MET A 160 -32.79 -20.65 -21.25
N ARG A 161 -31.71 -21.42 -21.03
CA ARG A 161 -31.77 -22.68 -20.25
C ARG A 161 -32.23 -22.48 -18.80
N LEU A 162 -32.11 -21.27 -18.27
CA LEU A 162 -32.60 -20.90 -16.94
C LEU A 162 -34.06 -20.41 -16.95
N GLY A 163 -34.79 -20.61 -18.05
CA GLY A 163 -36.20 -20.25 -18.19
C GLY A 163 -36.43 -18.76 -18.48
N VAL A 164 -35.42 -18.04 -18.94
CA VAL A 164 -35.56 -16.64 -19.35
C VAL A 164 -36.18 -16.56 -20.76
N PRO A 165 -37.23 -15.77 -20.98
CA PRO A 165 -37.84 -15.59 -22.31
C PRO A 165 -36.84 -15.09 -23.35
N GLU A 166 -37.00 -15.51 -24.61
CA GLU A 166 -36.02 -15.26 -25.67
C GLU A 166 -35.70 -13.77 -25.88
N ASN A 167 -36.73 -12.90 -25.88
CA ASN A 167 -36.56 -11.47 -26.05
C ASN A 167 -35.74 -10.83 -24.92
N LEU A 168 -35.91 -11.30 -23.69
CA LEU A 168 -35.14 -10.83 -22.53
C LEU A 168 -33.74 -11.44 -22.53
N ALA A 169 -33.60 -12.70 -22.95
CA ALA A 169 -32.31 -13.36 -23.09
C ALA A 169 -31.41 -12.66 -24.14
N GLU A 170 -31.99 -12.16 -25.23
CA GLU A 170 -31.28 -11.34 -26.22
C GLU A 170 -30.73 -10.05 -25.59
N GLN A 171 -31.56 -9.32 -24.82
CA GLN A 171 -31.12 -8.09 -24.14
C GLN A 171 -30.05 -8.37 -23.08
N LEU A 172 -30.18 -9.46 -22.32
CA LEU A 172 -29.19 -9.86 -21.33
C LEU A 172 -27.87 -10.30 -22.00
N ALA A 173 -27.92 -10.99 -23.14
CA ALA A 173 -26.72 -11.37 -23.89
C ALA A 173 -25.97 -10.14 -24.42
N ASP A 174 -26.69 -9.12 -24.93
CA ASP A 174 -26.09 -7.83 -25.30
C ASP A 174 -25.45 -7.12 -24.08
N PHE A 175 -26.13 -7.15 -22.93
CA PHE A 175 -25.62 -6.59 -21.68
C PHE A 175 -24.31 -7.29 -21.24
N VAL A 176 -24.28 -8.62 -21.27
CA VAL A 176 -23.09 -9.43 -20.95
C VAL A 176 -21.93 -9.13 -21.89
N ALA A 177 -22.19 -8.98 -23.20
CA ALA A 177 -21.16 -8.63 -24.17
C ALA A 177 -20.52 -7.27 -23.87
N LYS A 178 -21.32 -6.26 -23.52
CA LYS A 178 -20.80 -4.94 -23.10
C LYS A 178 -20.00 -5.00 -21.81
N LEU A 179 -20.45 -5.79 -20.81
CA LEU A 179 -19.67 -6.02 -19.59
C LEU A 179 -18.33 -6.67 -19.88
N TYR A 180 -18.26 -7.58 -20.87
CA TYR A 180 -17.00 -8.21 -21.27
C TYR A 180 -16.05 -7.25 -21.97
N ASP A 181 -16.59 -6.31 -22.75
CA ASP A 181 -15.77 -5.25 -23.34
C ASP A 181 -15.18 -4.34 -22.26
N VAL A 182 -15.96 -4.00 -21.22
CA VAL A 182 -15.44 -3.31 -20.02
C VAL A 182 -14.36 -4.17 -19.34
N PHE A 183 -14.63 -5.46 -19.13
CA PHE A 183 -13.70 -6.38 -18.48
C PHE A 183 -12.33 -6.40 -19.17
N LYS A 184 -12.31 -6.52 -20.50
CA LYS A 184 -11.06 -6.49 -21.29
C LYS A 184 -10.41 -5.11 -21.31
N LYS A 185 -11.21 -4.06 -21.55
CA LYS A 185 -10.69 -2.70 -21.80
C LYS A 185 -9.94 -2.12 -20.61
N TYR A 186 -10.37 -2.47 -19.40
CA TYR A 186 -9.79 -1.96 -18.15
C TYR A 186 -8.91 -2.98 -17.43
N ASP A 187 -8.45 -4.04 -18.12
CA ASP A 187 -7.67 -5.13 -17.52
C ASP A 187 -8.32 -5.61 -16.19
N ALA A 188 -9.65 -5.77 -16.21
CA ALA A 188 -10.41 -6.06 -15.01
C ALA A 188 -10.20 -7.51 -14.59
N HIS A 189 -10.07 -7.74 -13.29
CA HIS A 189 -10.16 -9.09 -12.73
C HIS A 189 -11.61 -9.51 -12.49
N THR A 190 -12.49 -8.55 -12.18
CA THR A 190 -13.91 -8.82 -11.96
C THR A 190 -14.76 -7.62 -12.35
N VAL A 191 -15.83 -7.87 -13.10
CA VAL A 191 -16.93 -6.94 -13.37
C VAL A 191 -18.21 -7.63 -12.94
N GLU A 192 -18.74 -7.23 -11.79
CA GLU A 192 -19.95 -7.78 -11.19
C GLU A 192 -21.05 -6.73 -11.14
N VAL A 193 -22.28 -7.14 -11.46
CA VAL A 193 -23.49 -6.33 -11.37
C VAL A 193 -24.52 -7.12 -10.54
N ASN A 194 -24.79 -6.64 -9.33
CA ASN A 194 -25.72 -7.29 -8.41
C ASN A 194 -26.47 -6.29 -7.50
N PRO A 195 -27.74 -5.95 -7.80
CA PRO A 195 -28.57 -6.54 -8.85
C PRO A 195 -28.40 -5.84 -10.22
N LEU A 196 -28.58 -6.63 -11.29
CA LEU A 196 -29.04 -6.15 -12.58
C LEU A 196 -30.57 -6.12 -12.56
N VAL A 197 -31.17 -4.95 -12.74
CA VAL A 197 -32.62 -4.75 -12.60
C VAL A 197 -33.29 -4.69 -13.97
N LEU A 198 -34.39 -5.45 -14.11
CA LEU A 198 -35.42 -5.22 -15.12
C LEU A 198 -36.49 -4.30 -14.53
N THR A 199 -36.68 -3.14 -15.12
CA THR A 199 -37.67 -2.15 -14.67
C THR A 199 -39.06 -2.37 -15.30
N LYS A 200 -40.09 -1.75 -14.74
CA LYS A 200 -41.49 -1.84 -15.26
C LYS A 200 -41.63 -1.33 -16.70
N ASP A 201 -40.83 -0.35 -17.09
CA ASP A 201 -40.76 0.20 -18.45
C ASP A 201 -39.84 -0.63 -19.39
N GLY A 202 -39.37 -1.79 -18.94
CA GLY A 202 -38.67 -2.77 -19.77
C GLY A 202 -37.18 -2.49 -19.97
N ARG A 203 -36.56 -1.59 -19.20
CA ARG A 203 -35.12 -1.32 -19.26
C ARG A 203 -34.34 -2.30 -18.37
N LEU A 204 -33.14 -2.68 -18.83
CA LEU A 204 -32.14 -3.36 -18.01
C LEU A 204 -31.13 -2.33 -17.50
N LEU A 205 -30.95 -2.25 -16.18
CA LEU A 205 -30.07 -1.27 -15.54
C LEU A 205 -29.16 -1.95 -14.49
N ALA A 206 -27.86 -1.66 -14.53
CA ALA A 206 -26.94 -2.06 -13.47
C ALA A 206 -27.19 -1.22 -12.20
N ALA A 207 -28.06 -1.72 -11.33
CA ALA A 207 -28.47 -1.00 -10.13
C ALA A 207 -27.34 -0.94 -9.09
N ASP A 208 -26.46 -1.93 -9.04
CA ASP A 208 -25.19 -1.88 -8.30
C ASP A 208 -24.10 -2.54 -9.13
N CYS A 209 -22.84 -2.16 -8.91
CA CYS A 209 -21.71 -2.78 -9.57
C CYS A 209 -20.49 -2.85 -8.65
N ARG A 210 -19.71 -3.92 -8.82
CA ARG A 210 -18.40 -4.10 -8.20
C ARG A 210 -17.41 -4.41 -9.31
N ILE A 211 -16.46 -3.49 -9.50
CA ILE A 211 -15.40 -3.64 -10.49
C ILE A 211 -14.05 -3.68 -9.76
N THR A 212 -13.24 -4.67 -10.08
CA THR A 212 -11.87 -4.80 -9.60
C THR A 212 -10.91 -4.93 -10.77
N ILE A 213 -9.81 -4.20 -10.72
CA ILE A 213 -8.80 -4.10 -11.77
C ILE A 213 -7.51 -4.78 -11.30
N ASP A 214 -6.78 -5.41 -12.21
CA ASP A 214 -5.43 -5.89 -11.90
C ASP A 214 -4.54 -4.71 -11.49
N ASP A 215 -4.00 -4.71 -10.27
CA ASP A 215 -3.13 -3.64 -9.79
C ASP A 215 -1.84 -3.52 -10.63
N SER A 216 -1.42 -4.61 -11.28
CA SER A 216 -0.26 -4.62 -12.18
C SER A 216 -0.51 -3.92 -13.51
N SER A 217 -1.77 -3.71 -13.93
CA SER A 217 -2.11 -3.03 -15.18
C SER A 217 -2.32 -1.53 -15.02
N MET A 218 -2.35 -1.02 -13.78
CA MET A 218 -2.77 0.36 -13.48
C MET A 218 -1.96 1.45 -14.16
N TYR A 219 -0.70 1.18 -14.54
CA TYR A 219 0.12 2.09 -15.34
C TYR A 219 -0.47 2.38 -16.74
N ARG A 220 -1.36 1.51 -17.24
CA ARG A 220 -2.09 1.67 -18.50
C ARG A 220 -3.38 2.47 -18.36
N HIS A 221 -3.84 2.70 -17.12
CA HIS A 221 -5.13 3.30 -16.81
C HIS A 221 -5.01 4.61 -15.98
N PRO A 222 -4.18 5.59 -16.40
CA PRO A 222 -4.03 6.85 -15.68
C PRO A 222 -5.35 7.63 -15.57
N GLU A 223 -6.29 7.42 -16.49
CA GLU A 223 -7.62 8.05 -16.50
C GLU A 223 -8.46 7.69 -15.27
N LEU A 224 -8.15 6.60 -14.58
CA LEU A 224 -8.89 6.17 -13.40
C LEU A 224 -8.53 6.98 -12.14
N GLY A 225 -7.44 7.75 -12.16
CA GLY A 225 -7.04 8.63 -11.07
C GLY A 225 -6.76 7.89 -9.75
N ILE A 226 -6.35 6.62 -9.80
CA ILE A 226 -6.06 5.81 -8.62
C ILE A 226 -4.66 6.18 -8.10
N GLU A 227 -4.61 6.87 -6.98
CA GLU A 227 -3.36 7.33 -6.36
C GLU A 227 -2.48 6.18 -5.85
N VAL A 228 -3.10 5.15 -5.25
CA VAL A 228 -2.39 3.98 -4.70
C VAL A 228 -3.02 2.69 -5.25
N PRO A 229 -2.41 2.09 -6.30
CA PRO A 229 -2.93 0.90 -6.95
C PRO A 229 -2.58 -0.36 -6.15
N ARG A 230 -3.29 -0.59 -5.05
CA ARG A 230 -3.10 -1.75 -4.17
C ARG A 230 -4.41 -2.46 -3.86
N ASP A 231 -4.32 -3.76 -3.59
CA ASP A 231 -5.45 -4.54 -3.08
C ASP A 231 -5.71 -4.24 -1.60
N ILE A 232 -6.43 -3.16 -1.36
CA ILE A 232 -6.78 -2.72 -0.02
C ILE A 232 -8.30 -2.57 0.02
N ALA A 233 -8.94 -3.37 0.87
CA ALA A 233 -10.40 -3.43 1.01
C ALA A 233 -11.00 -2.25 1.82
N ARG A 234 -10.18 -1.26 2.15
CA ARG A 234 -10.50 -0.10 3.00
C ARG A 234 -9.89 1.17 2.38
N PRO A 235 -10.27 2.37 2.85
CA PRO A 235 -9.62 3.59 2.43
C PRO A 235 -8.11 3.54 2.70
N ILE A 236 -7.34 4.07 1.75
CA ILE A 236 -5.88 4.18 1.82
C ILE A 236 -5.52 5.21 2.90
N THR A 237 -4.57 4.88 3.78
CA THR A 237 -4.14 5.80 4.83
C THR A 237 -3.12 6.81 4.32
N GLU A 238 -2.95 7.91 5.06
CA GLU A 238 -1.99 8.97 4.69
C GLU A 238 -0.54 8.45 4.66
N PHE A 239 -0.20 7.49 5.54
CA PHE A 239 1.10 6.83 5.52
C PHE A 239 1.27 5.95 4.28
N GLU A 240 0.23 5.24 3.83
CA GLU A 240 0.28 4.42 2.62
C GLU A 240 0.40 5.27 1.35
N LYS A 241 -0.36 6.37 1.24
CA LYS A 241 -0.22 7.33 0.13
C LYS A 241 1.19 7.89 0.05
N MET A 242 1.77 8.25 1.19
CA MET A 242 3.12 8.76 1.24
C MET A 242 4.14 7.66 0.90
N ALA A 243 4.00 6.45 1.44
CA ALA A 243 4.91 5.35 1.17
C ALA A 243 4.87 4.90 -0.29
N TRP A 244 3.70 4.98 -0.95
CA TRP A 244 3.55 4.70 -2.37
C TRP A 244 4.51 5.53 -3.24
N LYS A 245 4.76 6.80 -2.88
CA LYS A 245 5.71 7.67 -3.60
C LYS A 245 7.14 7.13 -3.60
N ILE A 246 7.52 6.32 -2.61
CA ILE A 246 8.84 5.68 -2.55
C ILE A 246 8.97 4.64 -3.68
N GLU A 247 7.91 3.90 -3.94
CA GLU A 247 7.89 2.83 -4.93
C GLU A 247 7.64 3.36 -6.34
N GLU A 248 6.74 4.35 -6.48
CA GLU A 248 6.48 5.02 -7.74
C GLU A 248 7.73 5.73 -8.31
N SER A 249 8.56 6.30 -7.44
CA SER A 249 9.75 7.08 -7.85
C SER A 249 10.99 6.25 -8.19
N ASP A 250 11.01 4.96 -7.89
CA ASP A 250 12.16 4.10 -8.14
C ASP A 250 11.69 2.67 -8.44
N TYR A 251 12.01 2.12 -9.61
CA TYR A 251 11.60 0.77 -9.99
C TYR A 251 12.59 -0.33 -9.57
N ARG A 252 13.72 0.01 -8.93
CA ARG A 252 14.73 -0.96 -8.48
C ARG A 252 14.28 -1.61 -7.18
N GLY A 253 13.74 -2.82 -7.28
CA GLY A 253 13.17 -3.55 -6.15
C GLY A 253 11.91 -2.93 -5.56
N VAL A 254 11.31 -3.65 -4.63
CA VAL A 254 10.01 -3.37 -4.02
C VAL A 254 10.18 -2.62 -2.70
N CYS A 255 9.23 -1.76 -2.38
CA CYS A 255 9.05 -1.15 -1.06
C CYS A 255 7.56 -1.12 -0.73
N TYR A 256 6.99 -2.30 -0.60
CA TYR A 256 5.56 -2.46 -0.35
C TYR A 256 5.29 -2.11 1.10
N PHE A 257 4.53 -1.05 1.35
CA PHE A 257 4.12 -0.67 2.70
C PHE A 257 2.60 -0.76 2.83
N MET A 258 2.14 -1.45 3.86
CA MET A 258 0.74 -1.52 4.25
C MET A 258 0.61 -1.28 5.75
N GLN A 259 -0.47 -0.60 6.15
CA GLN A 259 -0.91 -0.57 7.54
C GLN A 259 -1.96 -1.65 7.80
N PHE A 260 -1.77 -2.49 8.81
CA PHE A 260 -2.83 -3.40 9.23
C PHE A 260 -3.92 -2.69 10.01
N VAL A 261 -3.55 -1.61 10.72
CA VAL A 261 -4.47 -0.77 11.50
C VAL A 261 -4.53 0.63 10.90
N SER A 262 -5.72 1.05 10.49
CA SER A 262 -5.89 2.37 9.84
C SER A 262 -5.95 3.52 10.83
N ASP A 263 -6.46 3.26 12.04
CA ASP A 263 -6.54 4.29 13.08
C ASP A 263 -5.19 4.40 13.80
N VAL A 264 -4.48 5.49 13.52
CA VAL A 264 -3.21 5.81 14.17
C VAL A 264 -3.38 5.97 15.69
N ASN A 265 -4.57 6.38 16.17
CA ASN A 265 -4.85 6.47 17.60
C ASN A 265 -4.92 5.09 18.27
N GLU A 266 -5.35 4.05 17.55
CA GLU A 266 -5.33 2.68 18.05
C GLU A 266 -3.90 2.19 18.21
N ILE A 267 -3.06 2.41 17.20
CA ILE A 267 -1.62 2.09 17.25
C ILE A 267 -0.96 2.81 18.43
N ALA A 268 -1.29 4.09 18.63
CA ALA A 268 -0.73 4.91 19.71
C ALA A 268 -1.05 4.39 21.13
N ARG A 269 -2.10 3.56 21.32
CA ARG A 269 -2.38 2.92 22.61
C ARG A 269 -1.36 1.84 23.00
N GLY A 270 -0.45 1.48 22.09
CA GLY A 270 0.60 0.51 22.31
C GLY A 270 0.15 -0.94 22.08
N GLY A 271 1.08 -1.88 22.19
CA GLY A 271 0.82 -3.31 21.89
C GLY A 271 1.05 -3.70 20.44
N TYR A 272 1.51 -2.78 19.58
CA TYR A 272 1.77 -3.01 18.17
C TYR A 272 3.27 -2.99 17.86
N ILE A 273 3.71 -3.84 16.94
CA ILE A 273 5.08 -3.86 16.44
C ILE A 273 5.12 -3.51 14.95
N ALA A 274 6.25 -2.97 14.49
CA ALA A 274 6.52 -2.82 13.07
C ALA A 274 7.11 -4.13 12.52
N PHE A 275 6.46 -4.70 11.50
CA PHE A 275 6.93 -5.91 10.84
C PHE A 275 7.49 -5.59 9.46
N HIS A 276 8.69 -6.09 9.20
CA HIS A 276 9.45 -5.87 7.97
C HIS A 276 9.85 -7.21 7.36
N GLY A 277 9.15 -7.60 6.31
CA GLY A 277 9.51 -8.75 5.49
C GLY A 277 10.55 -8.43 4.41
N ILE A 278 11.33 -9.45 4.04
CA ILE A 278 12.12 -9.47 2.82
C ILE A 278 11.73 -10.73 2.04
N GLY A 279 10.74 -10.57 1.16
CA GLY A 279 10.15 -11.63 0.34
C GLY A 279 8.97 -12.34 0.99
N GLY A 280 7.84 -12.45 0.27
CA GLY A 280 6.54 -12.82 0.84
C GLY A 280 6.51 -14.13 1.67
N GLY A 281 6.85 -15.27 1.08
CA GLY A 281 6.53 -16.59 1.66
C GLY A 281 7.06 -16.83 3.08
N ALA A 282 8.36 -16.62 3.31
CA ALA A 282 8.95 -16.84 4.64
C ALA A 282 8.53 -15.77 5.67
N CYS A 283 8.26 -14.55 5.21
CA CYS A 283 7.78 -13.48 6.07
C CYS A 283 6.36 -13.75 6.55
N MET A 284 5.51 -14.36 5.73
CA MET A 284 4.17 -14.79 6.15
C MET A 284 4.22 -15.81 7.29
N LEU A 285 5.18 -16.75 7.26
CA LEU A 285 5.40 -17.70 8.37
C LEU A 285 5.82 -16.96 9.65
N ALA A 286 6.74 -15.99 9.54
CA ALA A 286 7.16 -15.19 10.70
C ALA A 286 6.01 -14.35 11.28
N SER A 287 5.18 -13.72 10.43
CA SER A 287 4.01 -12.97 10.90
C SER A 287 2.99 -13.87 11.59
N GLU A 288 2.75 -15.08 11.09
CA GLU A 288 1.83 -16.03 11.71
C GLU A 288 2.29 -16.44 13.12
N VAL A 289 3.58 -16.73 13.29
CA VAL A 289 4.14 -17.07 14.61
C VAL A 289 4.01 -15.89 15.58
N LEU A 290 4.30 -14.65 15.13
CA LEU A 290 4.11 -13.44 15.93
C LEU A 290 2.65 -13.28 16.39
N LEU A 291 1.69 -13.42 15.47
CA LEU A 291 0.26 -13.31 15.77
C LEU A 291 -0.19 -14.38 16.76
N ARG A 292 0.26 -15.63 16.59
CA ARG A 292 -0.03 -16.74 17.53
C ARG A 292 0.55 -16.52 18.92
N ARG A 293 1.63 -15.73 19.05
CA ARG A 293 2.24 -15.33 20.32
C ARG A 293 1.59 -14.07 20.92
N GLY A 294 0.52 -13.57 20.30
CA GLY A 294 -0.26 -12.43 20.81
C GLY A 294 0.29 -11.06 20.43
N PHE A 295 1.31 -10.98 19.56
CA PHE A 295 1.74 -9.71 19.00
C PHE A 295 0.68 -9.17 18.04
N LYS A 296 0.57 -7.85 17.97
CA LYS A 296 -0.22 -7.16 16.95
C LYS A 296 0.73 -6.44 16.00
N LEU A 297 0.46 -6.54 14.70
CA LEU A 297 1.30 -5.89 13.68
C LEU A 297 0.68 -4.54 13.34
N ALA A 298 1.44 -3.45 13.44
CA ALA A 298 1.01 -2.13 12.97
C ALA A 298 1.09 -2.05 11.44
N THR A 299 2.18 -2.58 10.88
CA THR A 299 2.53 -2.46 9.47
C THR A 299 3.07 -3.75 8.91
N TYR A 300 3.00 -3.88 7.59
CA TYR A 300 3.79 -4.80 6.79
C TYR A 300 4.62 -3.97 5.80
N LEU A 301 5.94 -4.03 5.94
CA LEU A 301 6.89 -3.51 4.96
C LEU A 301 7.55 -4.70 4.24
N ASP A 302 7.49 -4.78 2.90
CA ASP A 302 8.32 -5.72 2.11
C ASP A 302 9.34 -4.97 1.27
N THR A 303 10.62 -5.33 1.44
CA THR A 303 11.73 -4.80 0.65
C THR A 303 12.47 -5.89 -0.12
N SER A 304 11.71 -6.63 -0.94
CA SER A 304 12.17 -7.67 -1.86
C SER A 304 12.59 -7.12 -3.23
N GLY A 305 13.15 -7.95 -4.10
CA GLY A 305 13.45 -7.58 -5.50
C GLY A 305 14.73 -6.75 -5.70
N ASN A 306 15.68 -6.80 -4.77
CA ASN A 306 16.92 -6.02 -4.78
C ASN A 306 16.72 -4.50 -4.70
N PRO A 307 15.98 -4.01 -3.68
CA PRO A 307 15.82 -2.59 -3.48
C PRO A 307 17.09 -1.98 -2.92
N THR A 308 17.16 -0.68 -3.06
CA THR A 308 18.35 0.06 -2.75
C THR A 308 18.40 0.48 -1.29
N ALA A 309 19.58 0.84 -0.79
CA ALA A 309 19.71 1.24 0.62
C ALA A 309 18.83 2.45 0.97
N PHE A 310 18.66 3.42 0.07
CA PHE A 310 17.75 4.54 0.30
C PHE A 310 16.30 4.09 0.35
N LYS A 311 15.86 3.23 -0.59
CA LYS A 311 14.50 2.71 -0.61
C LYS A 311 14.18 1.93 0.66
N VAL A 312 15.07 1.02 1.08
CA VAL A 312 14.91 0.27 2.34
C VAL A 312 14.85 1.24 3.53
N TYR A 313 15.79 2.19 3.63
CA TYR A 313 15.80 3.17 4.72
C TYR A 313 14.50 3.98 4.77
N ARG A 314 13.98 4.45 3.61
CA ARG A 314 12.73 5.20 3.55
C ARG A 314 11.56 4.37 4.07
N GLY A 315 11.41 3.12 3.62
CA GLY A 315 10.37 2.22 4.13
C GLY A 315 10.46 1.94 5.63
N MET A 316 11.69 1.70 6.13
CA MET A 316 11.95 1.56 7.57
C MET A 316 11.55 2.83 8.33
N LYS A 317 11.92 3.99 7.81
CA LYS A 317 11.62 5.29 8.39
C LYS A 317 10.13 5.56 8.48
N VAL A 318 9.36 5.21 7.44
CA VAL A 318 7.89 5.26 7.48
C VAL A 318 7.34 4.40 8.61
N SER A 319 7.78 3.15 8.70
CA SER A 319 7.31 2.19 9.72
C SER A 319 7.64 2.65 11.14
N LEU A 320 8.89 3.10 11.36
CA LEU A 320 9.38 3.59 12.64
C LEU A 320 8.76 4.93 13.06
N SER A 321 8.20 5.67 12.10
CA SER A 321 7.53 6.95 12.38
C SER A 321 6.14 6.77 12.97
N LEU A 322 5.60 5.55 13.10
CA LEU A 322 4.32 5.36 13.78
C LEU A 322 4.43 5.57 15.29
N PRO A 323 3.38 6.12 15.94
CA PRO A 323 3.42 6.39 17.37
C PRO A 323 3.37 5.11 18.18
N ASN A 324 4.16 5.08 19.27
CA ASN A 324 4.09 4.06 20.32
C ASN A 324 4.16 2.59 19.84
N ILE A 325 4.92 2.30 18.79
CA ILE A 325 5.27 0.90 18.46
C ILE A 325 6.21 0.32 19.52
N ASP A 326 6.02 -0.96 19.85
CA ASP A 326 6.70 -1.66 20.94
C ASP A 326 8.03 -2.32 20.50
N GLY A 327 8.25 -2.47 19.20
CA GLY A 327 9.44 -3.11 18.65
C GLY A 327 9.44 -3.22 17.13
N TYR A 328 10.57 -3.64 16.57
CA TYR A 328 10.75 -3.86 15.13
C TYR A 328 11.23 -5.29 14.86
N TYR A 329 10.51 -6.00 14.01
CA TYR A 329 10.82 -7.37 13.63
C TYR A 329 11.10 -7.43 12.13
N LEU A 330 12.35 -7.69 11.76
CA LEU A 330 12.76 -7.90 10.37
C LEU A 330 12.93 -9.39 10.10
N ALA A 331 12.17 -9.91 9.14
CA ALA A 331 12.21 -11.29 8.68
C ALA A 331 12.73 -11.35 7.24
N GLY A 332 13.94 -11.84 7.03
CA GLY A 332 14.52 -12.06 5.71
C GLY A 332 15.13 -13.46 5.67
N ALA A 333 14.46 -14.39 5.00
CA ALA A 333 14.93 -15.76 4.86
C ALA A 333 16.13 -15.85 3.89
N VAL A 334 16.41 -17.03 3.33
CA VAL A 334 17.56 -17.21 2.43
C VAL A 334 17.32 -16.52 1.09
N ILE A 335 17.75 -15.26 0.98
CA ILE A 335 17.51 -14.43 -0.20
C ILE A 335 18.56 -14.75 -1.27
N ALA A 336 18.09 -15.13 -2.46
CA ALA A 336 18.96 -15.68 -3.51
C ALA A 336 19.89 -14.65 -4.16
N ASN A 337 19.34 -13.56 -4.70
CA ASN A 337 20.08 -12.66 -5.60
C ASN A 337 20.21 -11.21 -5.09
N GLN A 338 19.38 -10.80 -4.14
CA GLN A 338 19.41 -9.43 -3.64
C GLN A 338 20.61 -9.22 -2.72
N GLU A 339 21.38 -8.18 -3.02
CA GLU A 339 22.60 -7.81 -2.31
C GLU A 339 22.25 -7.25 -0.93
N GLN A 340 22.29 -8.10 0.10
CA GLN A 340 21.79 -7.76 1.44
C GLN A 340 22.56 -6.62 2.13
N TRP A 341 23.75 -6.26 1.65
CA TRP A 341 24.48 -5.12 2.21
C TRP A 341 23.70 -3.80 2.09
N TYR A 342 22.77 -3.68 1.14
CA TYR A 342 21.94 -2.50 1.00
C TYR A 342 21.02 -2.36 2.22
N HIS A 343 20.43 -3.48 2.64
CA HIS A 343 19.69 -3.58 3.90
C HIS A 343 20.60 -3.32 5.08
N GLY A 344 21.80 -3.89 5.11
CA GLY A 344 22.78 -3.62 6.17
C GLY A 344 23.02 -2.12 6.40
N PHE A 345 23.31 -1.37 5.33
CA PHE A 345 23.52 0.08 5.44
C PHE A 345 22.24 0.84 5.85
N ALA A 346 21.08 0.44 5.30
CA ALA A 346 19.80 1.06 5.62
C ALA A 346 19.39 0.83 7.08
N ILE A 347 19.53 -0.40 7.58
CA ILE A 347 19.27 -0.83 8.95
C ILE A 347 20.12 -0.01 9.91
N VAL A 348 21.43 0.04 9.68
CA VAL A 348 22.35 0.82 10.53
C VAL A 348 21.93 2.28 10.57
N LYS A 349 21.64 2.89 9.41
CA LYS A 349 21.21 4.29 9.36
C LYS A 349 19.91 4.52 10.12
N ALA A 350 18.87 3.76 9.79
CA ALA A 350 17.53 3.92 10.37
C ALA A 350 17.58 3.80 11.89
N PHE A 351 18.24 2.76 12.40
CA PHE A 351 18.29 2.50 13.83
C PHE A 351 19.21 3.45 14.59
N ARG A 352 20.34 3.92 14.01
CA ARG A 352 21.16 4.97 14.64
C ARG A 352 20.45 6.31 14.76
N GLU A 353 19.58 6.63 13.81
CA GLU A 353 18.76 7.85 13.88
C GLU A 353 17.60 7.65 14.86
N TYR A 354 16.91 6.50 14.79
CA TYR A 354 15.76 6.21 15.63
C TYR A 354 16.12 6.05 17.11
N SER A 355 17.27 5.45 17.43
CA SER A 355 17.71 5.24 18.81
C SER A 355 17.94 6.55 19.59
N LYS A 356 18.12 7.67 18.89
CA LYS A 356 18.20 9.01 19.52
C LYS A 356 16.83 9.47 20.05
N TYR A 357 15.76 9.05 19.38
CA TYR A 357 14.39 9.31 19.79
C TYR A 357 13.90 8.26 20.81
N LYS A 358 14.15 6.97 20.54
CA LYS A 358 13.73 5.83 21.36
C LYS A 358 14.94 4.94 21.71
N PRO A 359 15.75 5.31 22.70
CA PRO A 359 16.80 4.42 23.19
C PRO A 359 16.19 3.17 23.83
N GLY A 360 16.94 2.07 23.81
CA GLY A 360 16.50 0.77 24.32
C GLY A 360 15.48 0.04 23.47
N PHE A 361 15.06 0.61 22.32
CA PHE A 361 14.01 0.06 21.48
C PHE A 361 14.31 -1.40 21.03
N PRO A 362 13.35 -2.34 21.16
CA PRO A 362 13.52 -3.75 20.78
C PRO A 362 13.61 -3.95 19.27
N VAL A 363 14.63 -4.68 18.83
CA VAL A 363 14.84 -4.99 17.42
C VAL A 363 15.28 -6.45 17.25
N VAL A 364 14.63 -7.18 16.35
CA VAL A 364 15.12 -8.47 15.89
C VAL A 364 15.32 -8.43 14.38
N ILE A 365 16.45 -8.95 13.93
CA ILE A 365 16.84 -8.98 12.53
C ILE A 365 17.19 -10.42 12.18
N LEU A 366 16.33 -11.07 11.40
CA LEU A 366 16.69 -12.27 10.65
C LEU A 366 17.02 -11.83 9.22
N ILE A 367 18.25 -12.03 8.77
CA ILE A 367 18.65 -11.68 7.40
C ILE A 367 19.67 -12.70 6.89
N ALA A 368 19.27 -13.46 5.87
CA ALA A 368 20.07 -14.55 5.32
C ALA A 368 20.17 -14.48 3.78
N GLY A 369 21.16 -15.19 3.22
CA GLY A 369 21.33 -15.34 1.77
C GLY A 369 22.53 -14.59 1.18
N ASN A 370 22.35 -13.94 0.04
CA ASN A 370 23.44 -13.29 -0.70
C ASN A 370 24.12 -12.19 0.16
N LYS A 371 25.45 -12.20 0.21
CA LYS A 371 26.27 -11.30 1.05
C LYS A 371 25.92 -11.29 2.54
N GLU A 372 25.36 -12.37 3.08
CA GLU A 372 24.98 -12.48 4.49
C GLU A 372 26.11 -12.12 5.46
N ALA A 373 27.29 -12.72 5.31
CA ALA A 373 28.43 -12.45 6.19
C ALA A 373 28.85 -10.97 6.19
N GLU A 374 28.85 -10.33 5.01
CA GLU A 374 29.19 -8.91 4.89
C GLU A 374 28.09 -8.02 5.48
N THR A 375 26.84 -8.38 5.28
CA THR A 375 25.67 -7.69 5.84
C THR A 375 25.67 -7.75 7.37
N HIS A 376 25.91 -8.93 7.92
CA HIS A 376 26.01 -9.14 9.37
C HIS A 376 27.16 -8.35 9.98
N ARG A 377 28.31 -8.30 9.28
CA ARG A 377 29.43 -7.44 9.67
C ARG A 377 29.04 -5.97 9.66
N ILE A 378 28.37 -5.47 8.62
CA ILE A 378 27.89 -4.08 8.53
C ILE A 378 26.96 -3.75 9.72
N ILE A 379 25.97 -4.61 9.98
CA ILE A 379 25.00 -4.41 11.08
C ILE A 379 25.71 -4.45 12.43
N THR A 380 26.55 -5.44 12.67
CA THR A 380 27.26 -5.61 13.94
C THR A 380 28.24 -4.47 14.21
N GLU A 381 29.07 -4.09 13.24
CA GLU A 381 29.97 -2.95 13.37
C GLU A 381 29.21 -1.63 13.54
N GLY A 382 28.10 -1.46 12.82
CA GLY A 382 27.33 -0.20 12.78
C GLY A 382 26.39 0.02 13.96
N LEU A 383 25.98 -1.06 14.65
CA LEU A 383 25.06 -0.99 15.79
C LEU A 383 25.73 -1.25 17.16
N LYS A 384 27.04 -1.53 17.19
CA LYS A 384 27.78 -1.91 18.41
C LYS A 384 27.63 -0.92 19.57
N ASP A 385 27.64 0.37 19.29
CA ASP A 385 27.57 1.49 20.25
C ASP A 385 26.17 2.14 20.31
N VAL A 386 25.18 1.53 19.67
CA VAL A 386 23.84 2.09 19.55
C VAL A 386 22.99 1.59 20.72
N PRO A 387 22.31 2.47 21.48
CA PRO A 387 21.53 2.07 22.63
C PRO A 387 20.21 1.42 22.20
N LEU A 388 20.27 0.17 21.74
CA LEU A 388 19.13 -0.65 21.32
C LEU A 388 19.19 -2.03 21.96
N ARG A 389 18.04 -2.65 22.15
CA ARG A 389 17.92 -4.05 22.57
C ARG A 389 17.76 -4.90 21.32
N TRP A 390 18.88 -5.27 20.69
CA TRP A 390 18.87 -5.89 19.37
C TRP A 390 19.52 -7.28 19.31
N GLU A 391 18.97 -8.14 18.46
CA GLU A 391 19.54 -9.45 18.13
C GLU A 391 19.54 -9.65 16.60
N LEU A 392 20.57 -10.33 16.10
CA LEU A 392 20.79 -10.59 14.68
C LEU A 392 20.99 -12.09 14.43
N TYR A 393 20.29 -12.59 13.43
CA TYR A 393 20.23 -14.01 13.06
C TYR A 393 20.43 -14.20 11.56
N GLY A 394 21.09 -15.30 11.20
CA GLY A 394 21.40 -15.67 9.82
C GLY A 394 20.69 -16.93 9.35
N ARG A 395 21.26 -17.57 8.33
CA ARG A 395 20.71 -18.79 7.71
C ARG A 395 20.49 -19.92 8.70
N GLU A 396 21.29 -19.96 9.77
CA GLU A 396 21.26 -20.99 10.81
C GLU A 396 19.99 -20.98 11.66
N LYS A 397 19.21 -19.89 11.63
CA LYS A 397 17.95 -19.76 12.37
C LYS A 397 16.71 -19.56 11.51
N VAL A 398 16.81 -19.67 10.18
CA VAL A 398 15.68 -19.43 9.26
C VAL A 398 14.51 -20.38 9.50
N LEU A 399 14.75 -21.60 9.97
CA LEU A 399 13.71 -22.58 10.31
C LEU A 399 13.26 -22.51 11.78
N ASP A 400 14.00 -21.78 12.63
CA ASP A 400 13.79 -21.68 14.08
C ASP A 400 12.96 -20.41 14.43
N ILE A 401 11.88 -20.14 13.69
CA ILE A 401 11.09 -18.89 13.82
C ILE A 401 10.47 -18.75 15.21
N ASP A 402 10.03 -19.85 15.83
CA ASP A 402 9.55 -19.88 17.22
C ASP A 402 10.62 -19.37 18.20
N PHE A 403 11.86 -19.85 18.05
CA PHE A 403 12.97 -19.40 18.89
C PHE A 403 13.23 -17.91 18.72
N ILE A 404 13.29 -17.40 17.48
CA ILE A 404 13.51 -15.98 17.20
C ILE A 404 12.39 -15.14 17.81
N THR A 405 11.14 -15.62 17.72
CA THR A 405 9.98 -14.93 18.29
C THR A 405 10.02 -14.91 19.82
N ASP A 406 10.40 -16.02 20.46
CA ASP A 406 10.57 -16.09 21.92
C ASP A 406 11.69 -15.14 22.41
N ARG A 407 12.76 -14.98 21.62
CA ARG A 407 13.79 -13.98 21.88
C ARG A 407 13.25 -12.56 21.75
N PHE A 408 12.50 -12.28 20.70
CA PHE A 408 11.86 -10.98 20.50
C PHE A 408 10.91 -10.61 21.66
N SER A 409 10.09 -11.56 22.14
CA SER A 409 9.24 -11.36 23.33
C SER A 409 10.03 -10.91 24.55
N LYS A 410 11.18 -11.53 24.83
CA LYS A 410 12.04 -11.13 25.96
C LYS A 410 12.59 -9.71 25.80
N LEU A 411 12.95 -9.31 24.58
CA LEU A 411 13.41 -7.94 24.31
C LEU A 411 12.30 -6.91 24.55
N VAL A 412 11.08 -7.21 24.10
CA VAL A 412 9.90 -6.34 24.29
C VAL A 412 9.48 -6.26 25.75
N GLU A 413 9.40 -7.39 26.46
CA GLU A 413 9.11 -7.44 27.90
C GLU A 413 10.13 -6.64 28.71
N GLY A 414 11.42 -6.83 28.42
CA GLY A 414 12.50 -6.09 29.07
C GLY A 414 12.48 -4.59 28.80
N TYR A 415 11.91 -4.15 27.66
CA TYR A 415 11.75 -2.73 27.34
C TYR A 415 10.57 -2.09 28.08
N LYS A 416 9.43 -2.79 28.13
CA LYS A 416 8.23 -2.35 28.87
C LYS A 416 8.48 -2.21 30.38
N GLY A 417 9.36 -3.04 30.94
CA GLY A 417 9.68 -3.06 32.36
C GLY A 417 10.68 -2.01 32.86
N GLY A 418 11.31 -1.20 32.00
CA GLY A 418 12.47 -0.39 32.44
C GLY A 418 12.75 0.96 31.77
N ASP A 419 12.48 1.17 30.48
CA ASP A 419 13.09 2.33 29.76
C ASP A 419 12.20 2.91 28.64
N ALA A 420 10.88 2.67 28.66
CA ALA A 420 9.98 2.93 27.53
C ALA A 420 9.66 4.42 27.22
N LYS A 421 10.52 5.38 27.60
CA LYS A 421 10.27 6.81 27.37
C LYS A 421 11.09 7.34 26.20
N ALA A 422 10.42 8.08 25.31
CA ALA A 422 11.10 8.84 24.28
C ALA A 422 11.99 9.92 24.93
N VAL A 423 13.19 10.13 24.40
CA VAL A 423 14.17 11.09 24.95
C VAL A 423 14.31 12.36 24.09
N GLY A 424 13.60 12.41 22.94
CA GLY A 424 13.61 13.55 22.03
C GLY A 424 12.31 13.69 21.25
N SER A 425 12.31 14.52 20.21
CA SER A 425 11.16 14.69 19.31
C SER A 425 11.21 13.66 18.17
N VAL A 426 10.06 13.07 17.85
CA VAL A 426 9.93 12.25 16.63
C VAL A 426 10.24 13.08 15.37
N MET A 427 10.04 14.41 15.41
CA MET A 427 10.34 15.29 14.28
C MET A 427 11.83 15.36 13.96
N ASP A 428 12.70 15.25 14.97
CA ASP A 428 14.16 15.24 14.74
C ASP A 428 14.58 14.01 13.93
N PHE A 429 13.91 12.88 14.16
CA PHE A 429 14.06 11.65 13.37
C PHE A 429 13.47 11.83 11.96
N VAL A 430 12.24 12.32 11.86
CA VAL A 430 11.49 12.42 10.61
C VAL A 430 12.11 13.42 9.63
N GLU A 431 12.40 14.65 10.07
CA GLU A 431 12.93 15.71 9.23
C GLU A 431 14.37 15.47 8.79
N ALA A 432 15.19 14.84 9.66
CA ALA A 432 16.61 14.56 9.44
C ALA A 432 17.36 15.71 8.72
N LYS A 433 17.50 16.87 9.37
CA LYS A 433 18.07 18.08 8.75
C LYS A 433 19.57 17.98 8.41
N GLY A 434 19.96 18.57 7.29
CA GLY A 434 21.37 18.85 6.97
C GLY A 434 21.94 20.01 7.80
N PRO A 435 23.22 20.39 7.57
CA PRO A 435 23.80 21.62 8.13
C PRO A 435 23.02 22.86 7.70
N SER A 436 23.06 23.93 8.50
CA SER A 436 22.47 25.22 8.12
C SER A 436 23.23 25.89 6.95
N GLU A 437 22.63 26.87 6.28
CA GLU A 437 23.29 27.61 5.18
C GLU A 437 24.62 28.23 5.60
N ASP A 438 24.71 28.76 6.82
CA ASP A 438 25.94 29.32 7.37
C ASP A 438 27.03 28.26 7.57
N GLU A 439 26.64 27.05 7.97
CA GLU A 439 27.56 25.93 8.16
C GLU A 439 28.08 25.36 6.85
N LEU A 440 27.33 25.46 5.73
CA LEU A 440 27.69 24.84 4.44
C LEU A 440 29.07 25.24 3.92
N ARG A 441 29.62 26.38 4.34
CA ARG A 441 30.98 26.83 3.96
C ARG A 441 32.07 25.84 4.37
N ASP A 442 31.82 25.04 5.40
CA ASP A 442 32.76 24.03 5.91
C ASP A 442 32.54 22.63 5.31
N TYR A 443 31.56 22.48 4.41
CA TYR A 443 31.15 21.20 3.86
C TYR A 443 31.40 21.12 2.36
N LEU A 444 31.83 19.95 1.90
CA LEU A 444 31.50 19.53 0.54
C LEU A 444 30.09 18.98 0.58
N TRP A 445 29.24 19.39 -0.35
CA TRP A 445 27.90 18.83 -0.43
C TRP A 445 27.40 18.71 -1.86
N PHE A 446 26.53 17.72 -2.09
CA PHE A 446 25.90 17.48 -3.38
C PHE A 446 24.61 16.66 -3.21
N LYS A 447 23.76 16.66 -4.23
CA LYS A 447 22.55 15.82 -4.29
C LYS A 447 22.82 14.57 -5.12
N THR A 448 22.24 13.46 -4.70
CA THR A 448 22.25 12.17 -5.42
C THR A 448 21.11 12.13 -6.44
N SER A 449 21.19 11.22 -7.42
CA SER A 449 20.11 11.08 -8.42
C SER A 449 18.78 10.58 -7.82
N THR A 450 18.81 9.96 -6.64
CA THR A 450 17.63 9.41 -5.95
C THR A 450 17.09 10.35 -4.85
N GLY A 451 17.56 11.59 -4.82
CA GLY A 451 17.03 12.66 -3.96
C GLY A 451 17.61 12.75 -2.55
N GLY A 452 18.64 11.96 -2.21
CA GLY A 452 19.41 12.17 -0.97
C GLY A 452 20.46 13.27 -1.10
N GLU A 453 20.85 13.85 0.03
CA GLU A 453 21.82 14.94 0.14
C GLU A 453 23.03 14.48 0.94
N VAL A 454 24.23 14.64 0.38
CA VAL A 454 25.48 14.16 0.98
C VAL A 454 26.26 15.38 1.48
N TYR A 455 26.67 15.35 2.74
CA TYR A 455 27.46 16.40 3.38
C TYR A 455 28.76 15.80 3.93
N VAL A 456 29.90 16.40 3.60
CA VAL A 456 31.23 16.00 4.08
C VAL A 456 31.85 17.18 4.82
N ASN A 457 31.91 17.09 6.16
CA ASN A 457 32.53 18.11 6.99
C ASN A 457 34.06 18.01 6.90
N LEU A 458 34.69 18.95 6.19
CA LEU A 458 36.14 18.90 5.97
C LEU A 458 36.94 19.23 7.24
N LYS A 459 36.36 19.97 8.19
CA LYS A 459 37.01 20.29 9.48
C LYS A 459 37.10 19.08 10.41
N ARG A 460 36.08 18.20 10.37
CA ARG A 460 36.07 16.95 11.15
C ARG A 460 36.82 15.81 10.47
N CYS A 461 37.10 15.92 9.17
CA CYS A 461 37.70 14.83 8.40
C CYS A 461 39.13 14.52 8.87
N VAL A 462 39.39 13.26 9.21
CA VAL A 462 40.72 12.77 9.65
C VAL A 462 41.54 12.13 8.52
N ALA A 463 41.16 12.36 7.27
CA ALA A 463 41.97 11.88 6.15
C ALA A 463 43.38 12.53 6.17
N PRO A 464 44.46 11.78 5.86
CA PRO A 464 44.47 10.44 5.28
C PRO A 464 44.41 9.28 6.30
N ASN A 465 44.38 9.52 7.61
CA ASN A 465 44.53 8.48 8.65
C ASN A 465 43.47 7.37 8.56
N CYS A 466 42.26 7.70 8.08
CA CYS A 466 41.18 6.73 7.84
C CYS A 466 41.32 5.93 6.51
N GLY A 467 42.44 6.08 5.80
CA GLY A 467 42.71 5.42 4.52
C GLY A 467 41.71 5.76 3.40
N PHE A 468 41.03 6.91 3.51
CA PHE A 468 39.97 7.37 2.61
C PHE A 468 38.81 6.36 2.45
N ALA A 469 38.41 5.69 3.54
CA ALA A 469 37.39 4.65 3.52
C ALA A 469 36.08 5.07 2.82
N CYS A 470 35.62 6.31 3.03
CA CYS A 470 34.42 6.83 2.37
C CYS A 470 34.58 7.01 0.85
N VAL A 471 35.76 7.43 0.38
CA VAL A 471 36.04 7.59 -1.06
C VAL A 471 36.12 6.22 -1.73
N LYS A 472 36.74 5.23 -1.06
CA LYS A 472 36.75 3.84 -1.51
C LYS A 472 35.33 3.27 -1.61
N ALA A 473 34.50 3.49 -0.58
CA ALA A 473 33.10 3.11 -0.59
C ALA A 473 32.31 3.78 -1.73
N CYS A 474 32.56 5.07 -1.98
CA CYS A 474 31.92 5.83 -3.07
C CYS A 474 32.24 5.26 -4.46
N ARG A 475 33.46 4.75 -4.67
CA ARG A 475 33.86 4.09 -5.93
C ARG A 475 33.35 2.66 -6.06
N TRP A 476 33.20 1.98 -4.94
CA TRP A 476 32.71 0.59 -4.92
C TRP A 476 31.20 0.52 -5.13
N MET A 477 30.43 1.37 -4.45
CA MET A 477 28.96 1.35 -4.46
C MET A 477 28.32 2.33 -5.44
N GLY A 478 29.08 3.32 -5.89
CA GLY A 478 28.64 4.32 -6.86
C GLY A 478 29.65 4.46 -7.99
N THR A 479 29.49 5.51 -8.80
CA THR A 479 30.37 5.81 -9.94
C THR A 479 31.47 6.81 -9.58
N GLY A 480 31.64 7.10 -8.28
CA GLY A 480 32.80 7.84 -7.75
C GLY A 480 32.60 9.36 -7.65
N ALA A 481 31.46 9.83 -7.13
CA ALA A 481 31.24 11.27 -6.86
C ALA A 481 32.26 11.91 -5.89
N LEU A 482 32.88 11.11 -5.03
CA LEU A 482 34.02 11.51 -4.18
C LEU A 482 35.33 10.99 -4.78
N LYS A 483 36.37 11.84 -4.75
CA LYS A 483 37.75 11.51 -5.11
C LYS A 483 38.73 11.98 -4.03
N VAL A 484 39.98 11.55 -4.16
CA VAL A 484 41.09 12.09 -3.37
C VAL A 484 41.78 13.17 -4.19
N GLU A 485 41.94 14.36 -3.62
CA GLU A 485 42.66 15.47 -4.22
C GLU A 485 43.47 16.19 -3.13
N ARG A 486 44.78 16.37 -3.37
CA ARG A 486 45.71 17.00 -2.41
C ARG A 486 45.61 16.44 -0.99
N GLY A 487 45.45 15.11 -0.86
CA GLY A 487 45.37 14.43 0.43
C GLY A 487 44.04 14.59 1.19
N LYS A 488 43.01 15.20 0.59
CA LYS A 488 41.67 15.36 1.19
C LYS A 488 40.58 14.77 0.28
N PRO A 489 39.41 14.40 0.84
CA PRO A 489 38.22 14.14 0.04
C PRO A 489 37.83 15.40 -0.76
N SER A 490 37.49 15.21 -2.02
CA SER A 490 37.05 16.25 -2.96
C SER A 490 35.92 15.73 -3.84
N LEU A 491 35.14 16.63 -4.46
CA LEU A 491 34.09 16.28 -5.40
C LEU A 491 34.69 15.94 -6.76
N ALA A 492 34.18 14.91 -7.42
CA ALA A 492 34.68 14.47 -8.72
C ALA A 492 34.49 15.51 -9.83
N SER A 493 33.36 16.22 -9.78
CA SER A 493 32.99 17.33 -10.66
C SER A 493 32.56 18.55 -9.83
N ARG A 494 32.61 19.74 -10.42
CA ARG A 494 31.97 20.96 -9.88
C ARG A 494 30.56 21.17 -10.43
N ASP A 495 30.20 20.47 -11.50
CA ASP A 495 28.87 20.50 -12.10
C ASP A 495 27.89 19.64 -11.28
N PRO A 496 26.81 20.20 -10.72
CA PRO A 496 25.85 19.47 -9.90
C PRO A 496 25.18 18.29 -10.61
N GLU A 497 24.85 18.43 -11.89
CA GLU A 497 24.20 17.37 -12.66
C GLU A 497 25.13 16.19 -12.93
N SER A 498 26.40 16.47 -13.24
CA SER A 498 27.44 15.45 -13.31
C SER A 498 27.59 14.71 -11.98
N LEU A 499 27.59 15.41 -10.84
CA LEU A 499 27.67 14.77 -9.52
C LEU A 499 26.45 13.90 -9.20
N ARG A 500 25.25 14.33 -9.57
CA ARG A 500 24.02 13.51 -9.41
C ARG A 500 24.13 12.19 -10.15
N ARG A 501 24.66 12.20 -11.38
CA ARG A 501 24.90 10.99 -12.18
C ARG A 501 26.00 10.10 -11.60
N LEU A 502 26.93 10.69 -10.84
CA LEU A 502 28.04 9.97 -10.21
C LEU A 502 27.69 9.29 -8.88
N CYS A 503 26.49 9.51 -8.37
CA CYS A 503 26.02 8.93 -7.12
C CYS A 503 24.52 8.72 -7.16
N SER A 504 24.12 7.47 -7.39
CA SER A 504 22.75 7.05 -7.16
C SER A 504 22.47 6.98 -5.67
N GLU A 505 23.26 6.22 -4.91
CA GLU A 505 22.95 5.80 -3.52
C GLU A 505 24.24 5.51 -2.74
N CYS A 506 24.53 6.23 -1.65
CA CYS A 506 25.79 6.01 -0.92
C CYS A 506 25.69 5.99 0.60
N LEU A 507 24.75 5.25 1.20
CA LEU A 507 24.81 5.02 2.67
C LEU A 507 26.10 4.33 3.12
N ALA A 508 26.76 3.58 2.22
CA ALA A 508 28.09 3.04 2.46
C ALA A 508 29.13 4.13 2.77
N CYS A 509 29.07 5.30 2.12
CA CYS A 509 29.99 6.42 2.36
C CYS A 509 29.90 6.90 3.82
N GLU A 510 28.67 7.10 4.31
CA GLU A 510 28.37 7.50 5.69
C GLU A 510 28.83 6.41 6.67
N PHE A 511 28.44 5.16 6.43
CA PHE A 511 28.84 4.02 7.24
C PHE A 511 30.36 3.91 7.38
N TYR A 512 31.11 3.82 6.29
CA TYR A 512 32.57 3.63 6.36
C TYR A 512 33.30 4.86 6.93
N CYS A 513 32.77 6.08 6.74
CA CYS A 513 33.30 7.25 7.42
C CYS A 513 33.11 7.18 8.93
N MET A 514 31.97 6.65 9.38
CA MET A 514 31.66 6.45 10.78
C MET A 514 32.56 5.37 11.42
N VAL A 515 32.66 4.17 10.83
CA VAL A 515 33.39 3.07 11.48
C VAL A 515 34.92 3.17 11.38
N ARG A 516 35.43 3.81 10.33
CA ARG A 516 36.88 3.85 10.03
C ARG A 516 37.48 5.25 10.10
N GLY A 517 36.64 6.28 10.20
CA GLY A 517 37.06 7.67 10.23
C GLY A 517 36.54 8.39 11.46
N SER A 518 36.12 9.64 11.26
CA SER A 518 35.68 10.55 12.32
C SER A 518 34.21 10.92 12.20
N ASN A 519 33.41 10.10 11.51
CA ASN A 519 31.99 10.37 11.27
C ASN A 519 31.74 11.76 10.66
N ALA A 520 32.60 12.13 9.70
CA ALA A 520 32.59 13.43 9.05
C ALA A 520 31.57 13.53 7.89
N ILE A 521 31.00 12.40 7.47
CA ILE A 521 29.96 12.36 6.44
C ILE A 521 28.59 12.20 7.09
N ARG A 522 27.64 13.01 6.64
CA ARG A 522 26.21 12.87 6.96
C ARG A 522 25.43 12.80 5.65
N ILE A 523 24.53 11.83 5.53
CA ILE A 523 23.66 11.71 4.36
C ILE A 523 22.22 11.90 4.81
N VAL A 524 21.53 12.90 4.26
CA VAL A 524 20.12 13.12 4.49
C VAL A 524 19.33 12.41 3.40
N VAL A 525 18.39 11.54 3.80
CA VAL A 525 17.53 10.84 2.86
C VAL A 525 16.09 11.27 3.14
N PRO A 526 15.54 12.25 2.40
CA PRO A 526 14.20 12.74 2.63
C PRO A 526 13.16 11.67 2.25
N VAL A 527 12.04 11.69 2.98
CA VAL A 527 10.81 10.96 2.67
C VAL A 527 9.72 11.99 2.40
N GLN A 528 9.32 12.13 1.14
CA GLN A 528 8.39 13.17 0.70
C GLN A 528 7.04 13.06 1.42
N GLY A 529 6.60 14.11 2.12
CA GLY A 529 5.31 14.17 2.81
C GLY A 529 5.27 13.52 4.20
N LEU A 530 6.34 12.82 4.63
CA LEU A 530 6.35 12.18 5.95
C LEU A 530 6.25 13.19 7.10
N VAL A 531 6.93 14.33 6.98
CA VAL A 531 6.88 15.45 7.94
C VAL A 531 5.43 15.92 8.14
N ASP A 532 4.71 16.15 7.04
CA ASP A 532 3.33 16.64 7.07
C ASP A 532 2.38 15.60 7.70
N VAL A 533 2.55 14.33 7.34
CA VAL A 533 1.74 13.23 7.89
C VAL A 533 1.97 13.08 9.39
N VAL A 534 3.23 13.01 9.85
CA VAL A 534 3.56 12.88 11.28
C VAL A 534 3.13 14.11 12.08
N SER A 535 3.24 15.32 11.49
CA SER A 535 2.81 16.57 12.13
C SER A 535 1.34 16.55 12.56
N LYS A 536 0.46 15.94 11.76
CA LYS A 536 -0.97 15.77 12.08
C LYS A 536 -1.20 14.95 13.37
N TYR A 537 -0.28 14.04 13.69
CA TYR A 537 -0.38 13.09 14.79
C TYR A 537 0.56 13.38 15.95
N LEU A 538 1.25 14.55 15.97
CA LEU A 538 2.26 14.86 17.00
C LEU A 538 1.77 14.75 18.45
N HIS A 539 0.48 14.99 18.67
CA HIS A 539 -0.15 14.83 19.98
C HIS A 539 -0.13 13.39 20.52
N LEU A 540 0.04 12.38 19.65
CA LEU A 540 0.09 10.95 19.98
C LEU A 540 1.49 10.43 20.34
N TYR A 541 2.54 11.24 20.18
CA TYR A 541 3.94 10.85 20.45
C TYR A 541 4.44 11.31 21.82
N ARG A 542 3.55 11.88 22.63
CA ARG A 542 3.86 12.48 23.94
C ARG A 542 3.93 11.45 25.06
#